data_AF-Q7XZI6-F1
#
_entry.id   AF-Q7XZI6-F1
#
_cell.length_a   1.000
_cell.length_b   1.000
_cell.length_c   1.000
_cell.angle_alpha   90.00
_cell.angle_beta   90.00
_cell.angle_gamma   90.00
#
_symmetry.space_group_name_H-M   'P 1'
#
loop_
_entity.id
_entity.type
_entity.pdbx_description
1 polymer ?
#
loop_
_entity_poly.entity_id
_entity_poly.type
_entity_poly.pdbx_seq_one_letter_code
_entity_poly.pdbx_strand_id
1 'polypeptide(L)'
;MVRVSENGVVENVSLDDKFAVKKSKPSATLSAMELHGAPGACKNGELPEGNLPWEPVTEIDTKDVGTPDQWIPRHPDLIRLTGRHPLNVEPPPTTLMDRGFITPSSLHYVRN
;
A
#
# COMPACT_ATOMS: atom_id res chain seq x y z
N MET A 1 -37.54 13.96 30.19
CA MET A 1 -37.97 13.50 31.54
C MET A 1 -39.14 12.55 31.31
N VAL A 2 -39.04 11.28 31.70
CA VAL A 2 -40.15 10.32 31.54
C VAL A 2 -41.12 10.50 32.69
N ARG A 3 -42.42 10.64 32.41
CA ARG A 3 -43.48 10.57 33.42
C ARG A 3 -44.38 9.39 33.11
N VAL A 4 -44.75 8.65 34.15
CA VAL A 4 -45.69 7.52 34.07
C VAL A 4 -47.07 8.05 34.43
N SER A 5 -48.06 7.84 33.55
CA SER A 5 -49.46 8.17 33.84
C SER A 5 -50.12 7.05 34.68
N GLU A 6 -51.15 7.37 35.46
CA GLU A 6 -51.85 6.41 36.35
C GLU A 6 -52.48 5.22 35.61
N ASN A 7 -52.58 5.26 34.28
CA ASN A 7 -53.08 4.18 33.44
C ASN A 7 -51.97 3.30 32.85
N GLY A 8 -50.72 3.45 33.32
CA GLY A 8 -49.62 2.53 33.00
C GLY A 8 -49.00 2.69 31.61
N VAL A 9 -49.36 3.74 30.86
CA VAL A 9 -48.72 4.08 29.58
C VAL A 9 -47.54 5.02 29.84
N VAL A 10 -46.38 4.66 29.29
CA VAL A 10 -45.13 5.43 29.37
C VAL A 10 -45.02 6.38 28.19
N GLU A 11 -45.03 7.68 28.45
CA GLU A 11 -44.84 8.71 27.42
C GLU A 11 -43.56 9.52 27.68
N ASN A 12 -42.81 9.79 26.62
CA ASN A 12 -41.60 10.61 26.67
C ASN A 12 -41.97 12.07 26.43
N VAL A 13 -41.86 12.93 27.45
CA VAL A 13 -42.03 14.38 27.29
C VAL A 13 -40.68 15.02 26.95
N SER A 14 -40.61 15.61 25.75
CA SER A 14 -39.47 16.41 25.28
C SER A 14 -39.45 17.77 25.98
N LEU A 15 -38.28 18.16 26.50
CA LEU A 15 -38.00 19.53 26.96
C LEU A 15 -37.08 20.16 25.92
N ASP A 16 -37.65 20.52 24.77
CA ASP A 16 -37.00 21.43 23.85
C ASP A 16 -37.40 22.84 24.28
N ASP A 17 -36.49 23.59 24.90
CA ASP A 17 -36.13 24.90 24.36
C ASP A 17 -35.07 25.64 25.18
N LYS A 18 -34.12 26.20 24.44
CA LYS A 18 -33.17 27.27 24.80
C LYS A 18 -31.83 26.86 25.41
N PHE A 19 -30.97 26.28 24.57
CA PHE A 19 -29.61 26.80 24.48
C PHE A 19 -29.15 26.76 23.02
N ALA A 20 -29.23 27.92 22.35
CA ALA A 20 -28.83 28.06 20.96
C ALA A 20 -27.30 27.93 20.84
N VAL A 21 -26.83 26.72 20.57
CA VAL A 21 -25.46 26.48 20.09
C VAL A 21 -25.53 26.28 18.58
N LYS A 22 -24.80 27.16 17.88
CA LYS A 22 -24.68 27.22 16.43
C LYS A 22 -24.39 25.83 15.87
N LYS A 23 -25.12 25.41 14.83
CA LYS A 23 -24.88 24.14 14.12
C LYS A 23 -23.47 24.15 13.50
N SER A 24 -22.48 23.60 14.20
CA SER A 24 -21.24 23.14 13.59
C SER A 24 -21.40 21.66 13.24
N LYS A 25 -21.15 21.31 11.98
CA LYS A 25 -21.21 19.93 11.46
C LYS A 25 -20.39 19.00 12.37
N PRO A 26 -20.87 17.78 12.68
CA PRO A 26 -20.03 16.76 13.32
C PRO A 26 -19.02 16.26 12.28
N SER A 27 -17.90 16.96 12.11
CA SER A 27 -16.75 16.48 11.34
C SER A 27 -15.76 15.85 12.29
N ALA A 28 -16.15 14.72 12.85
CA ALA A 28 -15.24 13.76 13.44
C ALA A 28 -15.87 12.39 13.27
N THR A 29 -16.01 11.96 12.02
CA THR A 29 -15.90 10.53 11.73
C THR A 29 -14.61 10.11 12.42
N LEU A 30 -14.69 9.17 13.35
CA LEU A 30 -13.53 8.38 13.74
C LEU A 30 -13.03 7.78 12.44
N SER A 31 -12.09 8.46 11.79
CA SER A 31 -11.34 7.87 10.72
C SER A 31 -10.67 6.71 11.41
N ALA A 32 -11.21 5.51 11.18
CA ALA A 32 -10.44 4.30 11.28
C ALA A 32 -9.09 4.68 10.70
N MET A 33 -8.04 4.61 11.51
CA MET A 33 -6.69 4.81 11.03
C MET A 33 -6.62 4.01 9.75
N GLU A 34 -6.64 4.69 8.61
CA GLU A 34 -6.47 4.04 7.34
C GLU A 34 -5.07 3.50 7.47
N LEU A 35 -5.00 2.21 7.83
CA LEU A 35 -3.91 1.34 7.47
C LEU A 35 -3.76 1.64 5.99
N HIS A 36 -2.83 2.54 5.69
CA HIS A 36 -2.29 2.69 4.37
C HIS A 36 -1.89 1.27 4.04
N GLY A 37 -2.68 0.66 3.15
CA GLY A 37 -2.84 -0.79 3.09
C GLY A 37 -1.47 -1.42 3.16
N ALA A 38 -1.29 -2.35 4.11
CA ALA A 38 -0.04 -3.08 4.22
C ALA A 38 0.38 -3.49 2.81
N PRO A 39 1.59 -3.13 2.35
CA PRO A 39 2.05 -3.57 1.05
C PRO A 39 2.02 -5.10 1.08
N GLY A 40 1.12 -5.69 0.29
CA GLY A 40 0.82 -7.13 0.33
C GLY A 40 -0.58 -7.53 0.80
N ALA A 41 -1.51 -6.61 1.08
CA ALA A 41 -2.91 -6.99 1.28
C ALA A 41 -3.53 -7.49 -0.05
N CYS A 42 -3.76 -8.81 -0.15
CA CYS A 42 -4.50 -9.43 -1.25
C CYS A 42 -5.92 -8.82 -1.31
N LYS A 43 -6.23 -8.04 -2.35
CA LYS A 43 -7.61 -7.60 -2.59
C LYS A 43 -8.28 -8.63 -3.49
N ASN A 44 -9.46 -9.10 -3.07
CA ASN A 44 -10.36 -9.97 -3.85
C ASN A 44 -9.85 -11.39 -4.17
N GLY A 45 -8.81 -11.88 -3.51
CA GLY A 45 -8.25 -13.22 -3.80
C GLY A 45 -7.32 -13.27 -5.02
N GLU A 46 -7.23 -12.17 -5.77
CA GLU A 46 -6.16 -11.94 -6.75
C GLU A 46 -4.90 -11.45 -6.01
N LEU A 47 -3.76 -12.09 -6.29
CA LEU A 47 -2.46 -11.54 -5.89
C LEU A 47 -2.27 -10.23 -6.66
N PRO A 48 -1.78 -9.15 -6.02
CA PRO A 48 -1.52 -7.92 -6.75
C PRO A 48 -0.56 -8.22 -7.90
N GLU A 49 -0.95 -7.86 -9.12
CA GLU A 49 -0.08 -7.94 -10.29
C GLU A 49 1.24 -7.21 -9.94
N GLY A 50 2.34 -7.97 -9.84
CA GLY A 50 3.64 -7.47 -9.36
C GLY A 50 4.23 -8.15 -8.12
N ASN A 51 3.48 -9.01 -7.40
CA ASN A 51 4.02 -9.81 -6.27
C ASN A 51 4.17 -11.31 -6.59
N LEU A 52 4.25 -11.67 -7.87
CA LEU A 52 4.56 -13.04 -8.26
C LEU A 52 6.08 -13.26 -8.09
N PRO A 53 6.53 -14.44 -7.60
CA PRO A 53 7.95 -14.73 -7.46
C PRO A 53 8.68 -14.74 -8.81
N TRP A 54 7.93 -14.84 -9.91
CA TRP A 54 8.40 -14.59 -11.28
C TRP A 54 7.80 -13.29 -11.80
N GLU A 55 8.52 -12.18 -11.68
CA GLU A 55 8.23 -10.96 -12.43
C GLU A 55 9.08 -11.01 -13.70
N PRO A 56 8.54 -11.45 -14.86
CA PRO A 56 9.34 -11.66 -16.05
C PRO A 56 9.74 -10.31 -16.65
N VAL A 57 11.05 -10.08 -16.76
CA VAL A 57 11.59 -8.93 -17.50
C VAL A 57 11.98 -9.41 -18.89
N THR A 58 11.45 -8.74 -19.91
CA THR A 58 11.68 -9.07 -21.32
C THR A 58 12.56 -8.05 -22.03
N GLU A 59 12.63 -6.82 -21.51
CA GLU A 59 13.36 -5.72 -22.13
C GLU A 59 14.82 -5.68 -21.70
N ILE A 60 15.72 -5.47 -22.67
CA ILE A 60 17.15 -5.26 -22.44
C ILE A 60 17.38 -3.78 -22.17
N ASP A 61 18.10 -3.46 -21.10
CA ASP A 61 18.46 -2.08 -20.79
C ASP A 61 19.45 -1.53 -21.83
N THR A 62 19.16 -0.35 -22.36
CA THR A 62 20.04 0.40 -23.28
C THR A 62 21.47 0.56 -22.77
N LYS A 63 21.67 0.61 -21.45
CA LYS A 63 23.00 0.70 -20.83
C LYS A 63 23.85 -0.54 -21.06
N ASP A 64 23.23 -1.67 -21.34
CA ASP A 64 23.91 -2.95 -21.50
C ASP A 64 24.39 -3.18 -22.94
N VAL A 65 23.95 -2.35 -23.90
CA VAL A 65 24.38 -2.40 -25.29
C VAL A 65 25.91 -2.27 -25.38
N GLY A 66 26.54 -3.24 -26.07
CA GLY A 66 27.99 -3.30 -26.23
C GLY A 66 28.75 -3.82 -25.01
N THR A 67 28.06 -4.33 -23.98
CA THR A 67 28.65 -5.11 -22.89
C THR A 67 28.51 -6.62 -23.19
N PRO A 68 29.33 -7.50 -22.59
CA PRO A 68 29.13 -8.95 -22.72
C PRO A 68 27.78 -9.42 -22.17
N ASP A 69 27.12 -8.60 -21.33
CA ASP A 69 25.84 -8.92 -20.71
C ASP A 69 24.62 -8.39 -21.51
N GLN A 70 24.82 -7.90 -22.74
CA GLN A 70 23.77 -7.25 -23.55
C GLN A 70 22.56 -8.13 -23.93
N TRP A 71 22.59 -9.42 -23.57
CA TRP A 71 21.52 -10.39 -23.84
C TRP A 71 20.64 -10.67 -22.62
N ILE A 72 20.96 -10.06 -21.46
CA ILE A 72 20.26 -10.29 -20.20
C ILE A 72 19.25 -9.17 -19.95
N PRO A 73 17.93 -9.44 -19.95
CA PRO A 73 16.93 -8.47 -19.56
C PRO A 73 17.00 -8.19 -18.05
N ARG A 74 16.84 -6.93 -17.64
CA ARG A 74 17.06 -6.49 -16.25
C ARG A 74 15.97 -5.53 -15.80
N HIS A 75 15.58 -5.67 -14.54
CA HIS A 75 14.57 -4.80 -13.96
C HIS A 75 15.08 -3.35 -13.94
N PRO A 76 14.30 -2.37 -14.44
CA PRO A 76 14.75 -0.98 -14.58
C PRO A 76 15.05 -0.31 -13.23
N ASP A 77 14.39 -0.74 -12.16
CA ASP A 77 14.56 -0.18 -10.82
C ASP A 77 15.88 -0.59 -10.12
N LEU A 78 16.64 -1.54 -10.69
CA LEU A 78 17.92 -1.96 -10.11
C LEU A 78 18.95 -0.82 -10.16
N ILE A 79 19.55 -0.54 -9.00
CA ILE A 79 20.52 0.54 -8.83
C ILE A 79 21.92 -0.01 -9.12
N ARG A 80 22.62 0.58 -10.11
CA ARG A 80 23.99 0.19 -10.50
C ARG A 80 25.04 0.83 -9.59
N LEU A 81 25.90 0.00 -9.00
CA LEU A 81 26.94 0.40 -8.05
C LEU A 81 28.31 0.61 -8.73
N THR A 82 28.59 -0.12 -9.82
CA THR A 82 29.89 -0.09 -10.52
C THR A 82 29.81 0.50 -11.93
N GLY A 83 28.80 1.33 -12.21
CA GLY A 83 28.57 1.87 -13.54
C GLY A 83 28.00 0.82 -14.49
N ARG A 84 28.54 0.69 -15.70
CA ARG A 84 27.95 -0.12 -16.78
C ARG A 84 28.29 -1.61 -16.69
N HIS A 85 29.55 -1.97 -16.50
CA HIS A 85 30.01 -3.36 -16.41
C HIS A 85 31.35 -3.40 -15.64
N PRO A 86 31.61 -4.39 -14.76
CA PRO A 86 30.77 -5.52 -14.37
C PRO A 86 29.45 -5.09 -13.71
N LEU A 87 28.42 -5.93 -13.81
CA LEU A 87 27.14 -5.64 -13.17
C LEU A 87 27.21 -5.94 -11.67
N ASN A 88 27.28 -4.88 -10.87
CA ASN A 88 26.94 -4.94 -9.45
C ASN A 88 25.75 -4.02 -9.21
N VAL A 89 24.64 -4.59 -8.74
CA VAL A 89 23.38 -3.87 -8.54
C VAL A 89 22.69 -4.28 -7.24
N GLU A 90 21.94 -3.34 -6.69
CA GLU A 90 21.03 -3.57 -5.57
C GLU A 90 19.63 -3.05 -5.90
N PRO A 91 18.57 -3.75 -5.45
CA PRO A 91 17.21 -3.22 -5.51
C PRO A 91 17.00 -2.09 -4.49
N PRO A 92 16.09 -1.13 -4.76
CA PRO A 92 15.73 -0.12 -3.77
C PRO A 92 15.13 -0.78 -2.51
N PRO A 93 15.50 -0.33 -1.29
CA PRO A 93 15.01 -0.92 -0.04
C PRO A 93 13.49 -0.88 0.10
N THR A 94 12.84 0.17 -0.40
CA THR A 94 11.37 0.29 -0.38
C THR A 94 10.72 -0.81 -1.21
N THR A 95 11.23 -1.04 -2.42
CA THR A 95 10.75 -2.10 -3.32
C THR A 95 10.92 -3.49 -2.71
N LEU A 96 12.03 -3.74 -2.00
CA LEU A 96 12.23 -5.00 -1.27
C LEU A 96 11.17 -5.22 -0.18
N MET A 97 10.89 -4.19 0.62
CA MET A 97 9.89 -4.28 1.70
C MET A 97 8.49 -4.50 1.13
N ASP A 98 8.17 -3.91 -0.02
CA ASP A 98 6.86 -4.02 -0.66
C ASP A 98 6.60 -5.42 -1.26
N ARG A 99 7.66 -6.10 -1.73
CA ARG A 99 7.58 -7.46 -2.30
C ARG A 99 7.43 -8.56 -1.24
N GLY A 100 7.63 -8.24 0.04
CA GLY A 100 7.41 -9.15 1.15
C GLY A 100 8.57 -10.14 1.37
N PHE A 101 8.24 -11.37 1.81
CA PHE A 101 9.25 -12.33 2.29
C PHE A 101 10.12 -12.94 1.18
N ILE A 102 9.55 -13.21 0.00
CA ILE A 102 10.27 -13.80 -1.14
C ILE A 102 10.50 -12.70 -2.17
N THR A 103 11.76 -12.30 -2.36
CA THR A 103 12.13 -11.35 -3.40
C THR A 103 11.99 -12.02 -4.77
N PRO A 104 11.34 -11.37 -5.76
CA PRO A 104 11.30 -11.90 -7.11
C PRO A 104 12.71 -11.92 -7.72
N SER A 105 12.98 -12.90 -8.58
CA SER A 105 14.32 -13.11 -9.15
C SER A 105 14.86 -11.91 -9.92
N SER A 106 13.98 -11.12 -10.55
CA SER A 106 14.31 -9.91 -11.31
C SER A 106 14.83 -8.76 -10.44
N LEU A 107 14.49 -8.73 -9.15
CA LEU A 107 14.92 -7.71 -8.18
C LEU A 107 15.99 -8.25 -7.22
N HIS A 108 16.54 -9.44 -7.48
CA HIS A 108 17.58 -9.98 -6.62
C HIS A 108 18.87 -9.17 -6.74
N TYR A 109 19.65 -9.10 -5.65
CA TYR A 109 20.96 -8.47 -5.69
C TYR A 109 21.86 -9.21 -6.68
N VAL A 110 22.72 -8.48 -7.41
CA VAL A 110 23.69 -9.09 -8.32
C VAL A 110 25.08 -8.56 -7.97
N ARG A 111 26.03 -9.49 -7.84
CA ARG A 111 27.43 -9.19 -7.58
C ARG A 111 28.32 -10.04 -8.48
N ASN A 112 28.86 -9.42 -9.53
CA ASN A 112 29.74 -10.04 -10.52
C ASN A 112 31.19 -9.55 -10.39
#